data_AF-A0A2A7RJV2-F1
#
_entry.id   AF-A0A2A7RJV2-F1
#
_cell.length_a   1.000
_cell.length_b   1.000
_cell.length_c   1.000
_cell.angle_alpha   90.00
_cell.angle_beta   90.00
_cell.angle_gamma   90.00
#
_symmetry.space_group_name_H-M   'P 1'
#
loop_
_entity.id
_entity.type
_entity.pdbx_description
1 polymer ?
#
loop_
_entity_poly.entity_id
_entity_poly.type
_entity_poly.pdbx_seq_one_letter_code
_entity_poly.pdbx_strand_id
1 'polypeptide(L)'
;MKEIRLNDTIVSLNPQIDPLFGSISFKKPVTPHTIITIKSTGETVKVPLNQIKLVLFRLTPQLYGFIWKNKMFFSDDEFDSWNRNTTRLASHELKANFNQFKKKEDERNEY
;
A
#
# COMPACT_ATOMS: atom_id res chain seq x y z
N MET A 1 6.08 11.46 21.84
CA MET A 1 5.90 11.26 20.37
C MET A 1 5.55 9.80 20.13
N LYS A 2 4.46 9.52 19.40
CA LYS A 2 4.04 8.14 19.07
C LYS A 2 4.70 7.69 17.77
N GLU A 3 5.38 6.55 17.80
CA GLU A 3 5.87 5.87 16.61
C GLU A 3 4.74 5.04 16.00
N ILE A 4 4.60 5.11 14.67
CA ILE A 4 3.69 4.32 13.87
C ILE A 4 4.54 3.32 13.10
N ARG A 5 4.08 2.07 13.04
CA ARG A 5 4.68 1.00 12.25
C ARG A 5 3.63 0.38 11.35
N LEU A 6 3.99 0.24 10.07
CA LEU A 6 3.17 -0.40 9.05
C LEU A 6 3.97 -1.58 8.49
N ASN A 7 3.32 -2.73 8.41
CA ASN A 7 3.90 -3.95 7.84
C ASN A 7 3.37 -4.15 6.41
N ASP A 8 3.96 -5.09 5.68
CA ASP A 8 3.56 -5.45 4.31
C ASP A 8 3.50 -4.22 3.39
N THR A 9 4.61 -3.49 3.32
CA THR A 9 4.74 -2.24 2.56
C THR A 9 5.58 -2.42 1.31
N ILE A 10 5.14 -1.79 0.22
CA ILE A 10 5.89 -1.62 -1.02
C ILE A 10 6.30 -0.14 -1.08
N VAL A 11 7.60 0.14 -1.18
CA VAL A 11 8.14 1.50 -1.15
C VAL A 11 8.92 1.79 -2.43
N SER A 12 8.46 2.77 -3.20
CA SER A 12 9.18 3.30 -4.36
C SER A 12 9.82 4.64 -4.01
N LEU A 13 11.16 4.66 -4.05
CA LEU A 13 11.97 5.87 -3.87
C LEU A 13 12.28 6.55 -5.20
N ASN A 14 12.48 5.75 -6.26
CA ASN A 14 12.75 6.20 -7.62
C ASN A 14 12.01 5.27 -8.60
N PRO A 15 11.31 5.77 -9.63
CA PRO A 15 10.67 4.95 -10.65
C PRO A 15 11.64 4.07 -11.46
N GLN A 16 12.94 4.36 -11.47
CA GLN A 16 13.96 3.56 -12.15
C GLN A 16 14.61 2.48 -11.27
N ILE A 17 14.24 2.41 -10.00
CA ILE A 17 14.79 1.42 -9.04
C ILE A 17 13.65 0.52 -8.60
N ASP A 18 13.95 -0.77 -8.43
CA ASP A 18 12.99 -1.72 -7.92
C ASP A 18 12.41 -1.26 -6.57
N PRO A 19 11.11 -1.45 -6.33
CA PRO A 19 10.51 -1.08 -5.07
C PRO A 19 11.01 -1.96 -3.93
N LEU A 20 11.13 -1.37 -2.75
CA LEU A 20 11.50 -2.07 -1.53
C LEU A 20 10.27 -2.73 -0.92
N PHE A 21 10.40 -3.99 -0.49
CA PHE A 21 9.33 -4.74 0.16
C PHE A 21 9.66 -4.96 1.64
N GLY A 22 8.74 -4.67 2.54
CA GLY A 22 8.93 -4.96 3.96
C GLY A 22 8.04 -4.16 4.89
N SER A 23 8.64 -3.36 5.77
CA SER A 23 7.90 -2.53 6.74
C SER A 23 8.43 -1.11 6.80
N ILE A 24 7.57 -0.16 7.18
CA ILE A 24 7.98 1.21 7.47
C ILE A 24 7.63 1.63 8.90
N SER A 25 8.45 2.49 9.48
CA SER A 25 8.13 3.18 10.73
C SER A 25 8.47 4.68 10.69
N PHE A 26 7.68 5.46 11.43
CA PHE A 26 7.83 6.93 11.49
C PHE A 26 7.19 7.51 12.75
N LYS A 27 7.60 8.74 13.11
CA LYS A 27 7.06 9.46 14.27
C LYS A 27 5.98 10.47 13.85
N LYS A 28 4.94 10.63 14.68
CA LYS A 28 3.96 11.73 14.56
C LYS A 28 4.37 12.97 15.40
N PRO A 29 4.04 14.20 14.95
CA PRO A 29 3.34 14.55 13.71
C PRO A 29 4.23 14.34 12.47
N VAL A 30 3.60 14.09 11.33
CA VAL A 30 4.29 13.85 10.06
C VAL A 30 4.51 15.18 9.35
N THR A 31 5.75 15.42 8.94
CA THR A 31 6.19 16.58 8.15
C THR A 31 6.95 16.08 6.92
N PRO A 32 7.16 16.91 5.88
CA PRO A 32 7.96 16.51 4.73
C PRO A 32 9.40 16.06 5.06
N HIS A 33 9.94 16.46 6.21
CA HIS A 33 11.26 16.08 6.70
C HIS A 33 11.25 14.93 7.71
N THR A 34 10.06 14.40 8.04
CA THR A 34 9.96 13.23 8.91
C THR A 34 10.70 12.06 8.27
N ILE A 35 11.63 11.49 9.02
CA ILE A 35 12.41 10.33 8.59
C ILE A 35 11.53 9.08 8.69
N ILE A 36 11.36 8.43 7.55
CA ILE A 36 10.73 7.12 7.41
C ILE A 36 11.85 6.08 7.41
N THR A 37 11.76 5.12 8.33
CA THR A 37 12.66 3.97 8.38
C THR A 37 11.99 2.83 7.63
N ILE A 38 12.61 2.36 6.56
CA ILE A 38 12.17 1.24 5.74
C ILE A 38 13.05 0.04 6.10
N LYS A 39 12.43 -1.06 6.51
CA LYS A 39 13.12 -2.33 6.75
C LYS A 39 12.69 -3.31 5.68
N SER A 40 13.64 -3.70 4.83
CA SER A 40 13.49 -4.69 3.77
C SER A 40 14.36 -5.91 4.09
N THR A 41 14.28 -6.98 3.30
CA THR A 41 15.08 -8.19 3.51
C THR A 41 16.57 -7.86 3.34
N GLY A 42 17.31 -7.87 4.46
CA GLY A 42 18.75 -7.66 4.48
C GLY A 42 19.21 -6.19 4.52
N GLU A 43 18.29 -5.23 4.47
CA GLU A 43 18.64 -3.81 4.50
C GLU A 43 17.68 -2.94 5.33
N THR A 44 18.21 -1.84 5.85
CA THR A 44 17.42 -0.80 6.48
C THR A 44 17.78 0.54 5.86
N VAL A 45 16.80 1.18 5.25
CA VAL A 45 16.94 2.46 4.57
C VAL A 45 16.22 3.54 5.38
N LYS A 46 16.85 4.69 5.57
CA LYS A 46 16.23 5.84 6.24
C LYS A 46 16.16 7.00 5.25
N VAL A 47 14.95 7.43 4.94
CA VAL A 47 14.71 8.52 3.99
C VAL A 47 13.70 9.51 4.55
N PRO A 48 13.87 10.81 4.30
CA PRO A 48 12.84 11.78 4.61
C PRO A 48 11.62 11.56 3.69
N LEU A 49 10.43 11.83 4.22
CA LEU A 49 9.16 11.63 3.53
C LEU A 49 9.11 12.29 2.14
N ASN A 50 9.74 13.46 1.99
CA ASN A 50 9.79 14.18 0.72
C ASN A 50 10.56 13.48 -0.42
N GLN A 51 11.36 12.47 -0.10
CA GLN A 51 12.08 11.66 -1.09
C GLN A 51 11.29 10.40 -1.49
N ILE A 52 10.22 10.07 -0.75
CA ILE A 52 9.36 8.94 -1.08
C ILE A 52 8.41 9.34 -2.21
N LYS A 53 8.43 8.58 -3.30
CA LYS A 53 7.51 8.78 -4.42
C LYS A 53 6.16 8.14 -4.14
N LEU A 54 6.19 6.87 -3.73
CA LEU A 54 4.99 6.09 -3.44
C LEU A 54 5.30 5.09 -2.33
N VAL A 55 4.40 4.97 -1.36
CA VAL A 55 4.32 3.80 -0.48
C VAL A 55 2.93 3.22 -0.66
N LEU A 56 2.84 1.92 -0.82
CA LEU A 56 1.61 1.16 -0.65
C LEU A 56 1.79 0.30 0.59
N PHE A 57 0.77 0.21 1.44
CA PHE A 57 0.85 -0.61 2.64
C PHE A 57 -0.50 -1.21 2.98
N ARG A 58 -0.49 -2.39 3.58
CA ARG A 58 -1.72 -3.05 4.01
C ARG A 58 -2.19 -2.45 5.34
N LEU A 59 -3.43 -1.97 5.36
CA LEU A 59 -4.11 -1.49 6.58
C LEU A 59 -4.86 -2.61 7.27
N THR A 60 -5.64 -3.36 6.49
CA THR A 60 -6.43 -4.51 6.92
C THR A 60 -6.32 -5.61 5.88
N PRO A 61 -6.87 -6.80 6.11
CA PRO A 61 -6.81 -7.85 5.11
C PRO A 61 -7.39 -7.46 3.74
N GLN A 62 -8.31 -6.49 3.70
CA GLN A 62 -9.03 -6.04 2.52
C GLN A 62 -8.72 -4.59 2.10
N LEU A 63 -7.98 -3.81 2.90
CA LEU A 63 -7.72 -2.40 2.64
C LEU A 63 -6.23 -2.11 2.58
N TYR A 64 -5.84 -1.31 1.58
CA TYR A 64 -4.49 -0.80 1.42
C TYR A 64 -4.50 0.72 1.55
N GLY A 65 -3.60 1.27 2.36
CA GLY A 65 -3.31 2.69 2.40
C GLY A 65 -2.12 3.04 1.51
N PHE A 66 -1.93 4.33 1.25
CA PHE A 66 -0.78 4.77 0.49
C PHE A 66 -0.23 6.13 0.93
N ILE A 67 1.05 6.36 0.63
CA ILE A 67 1.71 7.66 0.77
C ILE A 67 2.08 8.12 -0.62
N TRP A 68 1.63 9.32 -1.01
CA TRP A 68 1.95 9.90 -2.31
C TRP A 68 2.08 11.41 -2.20
N LYS A 69 3.09 11.99 -2.85
CA LYS A 69 3.38 13.44 -2.82
C LYS A 69 3.37 14.03 -1.40
N ASN A 70 4.02 13.35 -0.46
CA ASN A 70 4.16 13.75 0.95
C ASN A 70 2.84 13.75 1.75
N LYS A 71 1.75 13.27 1.15
CA LYS A 71 0.47 13.08 1.82
C LYS A 71 0.29 11.60 2.12
N MET A 72 -0.29 11.35 3.29
CA MET A 72 -0.69 10.02 3.72
C MET A 72 -2.19 9.90 3.47
N PHE A 73 -2.59 8.86 2.75
CA PHE A 73 -3.97 8.53 2.46
C PHE A 73 -4.28 7.20 3.13
N PHE A 74 -4.79 7.27 4.35
CA PHE A 74 -5.28 6.12 5.08
C PHE A 74 -6.24 6.53 6.19
N SER A 75 -7.42 5.90 6.23
CA SER A 75 -8.42 6.12 7.29
C SER A 75 -8.89 7.58 7.41
N ASP A 76 -9.02 8.27 6.27
CA ASP A 76 -9.62 9.60 6.16
C ASP A 76 -10.72 9.61 5.08
N ASP A 77 -11.59 10.62 5.10
CA ASP A 77 -12.76 10.69 4.19
C ASP A 77 -12.34 10.72 2.71
N GLU A 78 -11.18 11.31 2.42
CA GLU A 78 -10.62 11.37 1.06
C GLU A 78 -10.23 9.96 0.60
N PHE A 79 -9.54 9.21 1.47
CA PHE A 79 -9.17 7.80 1.27
C PHE A 79 -10.41 6.93 1.05
N ASP A 80 -11.47 7.09 1.83
CA ASP A 80 -12.70 6.30 1.67
C ASP A 80 -13.37 6.58 0.31
N SER A 81 -13.33 7.83 -0.15
CA SER A 81 -13.78 8.18 -1.51
C SER A 81 -12.93 7.52 -2.60
N TRP A 82 -11.61 7.59 -2.48
CA TRP A 82 -10.69 6.94 -3.40
C TRP A 82 -10.91 5.43 -3.43
N ASN A 83 -10.93 4.79 -2.27
CA ASN A 83 -11.12 3.35 -2.13
C ASN A 83 -12.43 2.87 -2.77
N ARG A 84 -13.54 3.59 -2.55
CA ARG A 84 -14.84 3.26 -3.16
C ARG A 84 -14.81 3.39 -4.68
N ASN A 85 -14.24 4.48 -5.20
CA ASN A 85 -14.17 4.75 -6.64
C ASN A 85 -13.22 3.79 -7.36
N THR A 86 -12.04 3.54 -6.80
CA THR A 86 -11.07 2.60 -7.36
C THR A 86 -11.58 1.17 -7.27
N THR A 87 -12.24 0.77 -6.19
CA THR A 87 -12.87 -0.56 -6.08
C THR A 87 -13.94 -0.72 -7.17
N ARG A 88 -14.81 0.28 -7.37
CA ARG A 88 -15.83 0.23 -8.43
C ARG A 88 -15.18 0.06 -9.81
N LEU A 89 -14.20 0.91 -10.15
CA LEU A 89 -13.50 0.85 -11.44
C LEU A 89 -12.73 -0.47 -11.63
N ALA A 90 -11.93 -0.87 -10.63
CA ALA A 90 -11.19 -2.11 -10.65
C ALA A 90 -12.12 -3.33 -10.73
N SER A 91 -13.30 -3.29 -10.11
CA SER A 91 -14.30 -4.37 -10.25
C SER A 91 -14.80 -4.52 -11.68
N HIS A 92 -14.89 -3.41 -12.44
CA HIS A 92 -15.25 -3.47 -13.86
C HIS A 92 -14.14 -4.14 -14.69
N GLU A 93 -12.88 -3.78 -14.46
CA GLU A 93 -11.72 -4.34 -15.18
C GLU A 93 -11.37 -5.78 -14.75
N LEU A 94 -11.44 -6.06 -13.44
CA LEU A 94 -11.08 -7.35 -12.84
C LEU A 94 -12.17 -8.41 -12.99
N LYS A 95 -13.41 -8.04 -13.36
CA LYS A 95 -14.47 -9.01 -13.69
C LYS A 95 -14.00 -10.03 -14.75
N ALA A 96 -13.16 -9.61 -15.70
CA ALA A 96 -12.57 -10.49 -16.69
C ALA A 96 -11.56 -11.49 -16.09
N ASN A 97 -10.82 -11.08 -15.06
CA ASN A 97 -9.79 -11.91 -14.40
C ASN A 97 -10.37 -12.84 -13.32
N PHE A 98 -11.49 -12.49 -12.69
CA PHE A 98 -12.13 -13.33 -11.66
C PHE A 98 -13.11 -14.39 -12.20
N ASN A 99 -13.56 -14.27 -13.46
CA ASN A 99 -14.35 -15.33 -14.12
C ASN A 99 -13.56 -16.64 -14.32
N GLN A 100 -12.23 -16.58 -14.27
CA GLN A 100 -11.35 -17.76 -14.37
C GLN A 100 -11.26 -18.55 -13.05
N PHE A 101 -11.53 -17.89 -11.92
CA PHE A 101 -11.50 -18.52 -10.60
C PHE A 101 -12.85 -19.14 -10.21
N LYS A 102 -13.97 -18.60 -10.72
CA LYS A 102 -15.30 -19.24 -10.53
C LYS A 102 -15.40 -20.60 -11.21
N LYS A 103 -14.87 -20.76 -12.43
CA LYS A 103 -14.86 -22.06 -13.11
C LYS A 103 -14.12 -23.16 -12.34
N LYS A 104 -13.04 -22.82 -11.62
CA LYS A 104 -12.27 -23.80 -10.83
C LYS A 104 -12.91 -24.20 -9.51
N GLU A 105 -13.81 -23.38 -8.95
CA GLU A 105 -14.59 -23.74 -7.77
C GLU A 105 -15.78 -24.63 -8.13
N ASP A 106 -16.43 -24.37 -9.26
CA ASP A 106 -17.55 -25.19 -9.74
C ASP A 106 -17.10 -26.61 -10.14
N GLU A 107 -15.94 -26.76 -10.81
CA GLU A 107 -15.35 -28.08 -11.15
C GLU A 107 -14.86 -28.87 -9.92
N ARG A 108 -14.62 -28.20 -8.78
CA ARG A 108 -14.17 -28.85 -7.53
C ARG A 108 -15.31 -29.34 -6.65
N ASN A 109 -16.53 -28.85 -6.89
CA ASN A 109 -17.74 -29.24 -6.15
C ASN A 109 -18.60 -30.26 -6.91
N GLU A 110 -18.15 -30.72 -8.08
CA GLU A 110 -18.78 -31.80 -8.87
C GLU A 110 -18.15 -33.19 -8.64
N TYR A 111 -17.29 -33.35 -7.63
CA TYR A 111 -16.75 -34.66 -7.19
C TYR A 111 -17.03 -34.95 -5.71
#